data_AF-A0A5K1DGV7-F1
#
_entry.id   AF-A0A5K1DGV7-F1
#
_cell.length_a   1.000
_cell.length_b   1.000
_cell.length_c   1.000
_cell.angle_alpha   90.00
_cell.angle_beta   90.00
_cell.angle_gamma   90.00
#
_symmetry.space_group_name_H-M   'P 1'
#
loop_
_entity.id
_entity.type
_entity.pdbx_description
1 polymer ?
#
loop_
_entity_poly.entity_id
_entity_poly.type
_entity_poly.pdbx_seq_one_letter_code
_entity_poly.pdbx_strand_id
1 'polypeptide(L)' 'MTAQDVSTMLRCNQKSIIFLINNGGYTIEVEIHDGPYNVIKNWNYTGLIDAIYNGEGKCWTTK' A
#
# COMPACT_ATOMS: atom_id res chain seq x y z
N MET A 1 4.18 4.37 8.95
CA MET A 1 3.56 3.12 8.46
C MET A 1 2.10 3.13 8.90
N THR A 2 1.13 3.08 7.96
CA THR A 2 -0.31 3.39 8.24
C THR A 2 -1.26 2.70 7.23
N ALA A 3 -0.88 1.54 6.68
CA ALA A 3 -1.65 0.90 5.59
C ALA A 3 -3.11 0.55 5.97
N GLN A 4 -3.37 0.32 7.26
CA GLN A 4 -4.70 -0.03 7.78
C GLN A 4 -5.72 1.12 7.67
N ASP A 5 -5.27 2.37 7.57
CA ASP A 5 -6.17 3.53 7.50
C ASP A 5 -6.97 3.57 6.17
N VAL A 6 -6.53 2.82 5.17
CA VAL A 6 -7.31 2.59 3.94
C VAL A 6 -8.66 1.93 4.24
N SER A 7 -8.75 1.11 5.30
CA SER A 7 -10.03 0.56 5.76
C SER A 7 -11.02 1.65 6.18
N THR A 8 -10.54 2.73 6.80
CA THR A 8 -11.36 3.89 7.15
C THR A 8 -11.83 4.63 5.91
N MET A 9 -10.96 4.77 4.90
CA MET A 9 -11.33 5.39 3.62
C MET A 9 -12.48 4.63 2.95
N LEU A 10 -12.37 3.28 2.91
CA LEU A 10 -13.41 2.39 2.38
C LEU A 10 -14.71 2.50 3.19
N ARG A 11 -14.63 2.38 4.52
CA ARG A 11 -15.79 2.48 5.43
C ARG A 11 -16.55 3.80 5.27
N CYS A 12 -15.83 4.88 5.03
CA CYS A 12 -16.40 6.22 4.85
C CYS A 12 -16.80 6.53 3.40
N ASN A 13 -16.77 5.55 2.49
CA ASN A 13 -17.09 5.71 1.07
C ASN A 13 -16.30 6.83 0.38
N GLN A 14 -15.04 7.03 0.79
CA GLN A 14 -14.16 8.00 0.13
C GLN A 14 -13.79 7.54 -1.28
N LYS A 15 -13.81 8.46 -2.25
CA LYS A 15 -13.47 8.19 -3.66
C LYS A 15 -11.98 8.44 -3.94
N SER A 16 -11.12 7.90 -3.10
CA SER A 16 -9.67 8.08 -3.19
C SER A 16 -9.10 7.30 -4.37
N ILE A 17 -8.15 7.90 -5.09
CA ILE A 17 -7.29 7.22 -6.07
C ILE A 17 -5.89 7.15 -5.46
N ILE A 18 -5.37 5.94 -5.26
CA ILE A 18 -4.07 5.72 -4.61
C ILE A 18 -3.11 5.14 -5.65
N PHE A 19 -2.01 5.86 -5.89
CA PHE A 19 -0.87 5.35 -6.62
C PHE A 19 0.17 4.85 -5.62
N LEU A 20 0.41 3.53 -5.61
CA LEU A 20 1.46 2.94 -4.81
C LEU A 20 2.71 2.75 -5.65
N ILE A 21 3.81 3.39 -5.26
CA ILE A 21 5.12 3.19 -5.88
C ILE A 21 5.81 2.02 -5.17
N ASN A 22 5.79 0.84 -5.78
CA ASN A 22 6.46 -0.34 -5.26
C ASN A 22 7.85 -0.50 -5.88
N ASN A 23 8.85 0.09 -5.24
CA ASN A 23 10.28 0.05 -5.61
C ASN A 23 11.09 -0.96 -4.77
N GLY A 24 10.45 -1.76 -3.92
CA GLY A 24 11.10 -2.85 -3.17
C GLY A 24 11.89 -2.43 -1.92
N GLY A 25 11.82 -1.17 -1.48
CA GLY A 25 12.61 -0.70 -0.34
C GLY A 25 12.50 0.79 -0.05
N TYR A 26 13.39 1.29 0.79
CA TYR A 26 13.51 2.73 1.06
C TYR A 26 14.49 3.38 0.07
N THR A 27 14.05 3.60 -1.18
CA THR A 27 14.92 4.16 -2.23
C THR A 27 15.59 5.48 -1.84
N ILE A 28 14.88 6.38 -1.15
CA ILE A 28 15.47 7.65 -0.71
C ILE A 28 16.68 7.40 0.20
N GLU A 29 16.58 6.44 1.13
CA GLU A 29 17.67 6.12 2.05
C GLU A 29 18.83 5.42 1.32
N VAL A 30 18.58 4.63 0.28
CA VAL A 30 19.65 4.05 -0.55
C VAL A 30 20.50 5.15 -1.19
N GLU A 31 19.87 6.22 -1.68
CA GLU A 31 20.57 7.36 -2.29
C GLU A 31 21.26 8.29 -1.28
N ILE A 32 20.93 8.19 0.01
CA ILE A 32 21.59 8.96 1.09
C ILE A 32 22.69 8.14 1.75
N HIS A 33 22.38 6.91 2.16
CA HIS A 33 23.26 5.98 2.84
C HIS A 33 22.72 4.55 2.71
N ASP A 34 23.34 3.77 1.82
CA ASP A 34 22.90 2.40 1.55
C ASP A 34 23.18 1.44 2.73
N GLY A 35 22.37 0.40 2.86
CA GLY A 35 22.50 -0.60 3.90
C GLY A 35 21.34 -1.60 3.99
N PRO A 36 21.53 -2.71 4.73
CA PRO A 36 20.58 -3.81 4.78
C PRO A 36 19.23 -3.42 5.42
N TYR A 37 19.18 -2.32 6.19
CA TYR A 37 17.95 -1.79 6.79
C TYR A 37 17.01 -1.10 5.78
N ASN A 38 17.47 -0.86 4.54
CA ASN A 38 16.65 -0.30 3.46
C ASN A 38 15.81 -1.37 2.75
N VAL A 39 16.12 -2.65 2.97
CA VAL A 39 15.41 -3.79 2.39
C VAL A 39 14.18 -4.09 3.23
N ILE A 40 13.00 -3.98 2.62
CA ILE A 40 11.73 -4.29 3.27
C ILE A 40 11.10 -5.56 2.69
N LYS A 41 10.25 -6.22 3.47
CA LYS A 41 9.48 -7.35 2.97
C LYS A 41 8.41 -6.85 1.99
N ASN A 42 8.53 -7.22 0.72
CA ASN A 42 7.53 -6.90 -0.30
C ASN A 42 6.18 -7.60 -0.01
N TRP A 43 5.07 -6.90 -0.23
CA TRP A 43 3.71 -7.41 -0.01
C TRP A 43 2.95 -7.55 -1.33
N ASN A 44 1.87 -8.34 -1.31
CA ASN A 44 0.85 -8.28 -2.37
C ASN A 44 -0.10 -7.12 -2.07
N TYR A 45 0.26 -5.91 -2.48
CA TYR A 45 -0.47 -4.69 -2.10
C TYR A 45 -1.91 -4.65 -2.64
N THR A 46 -2.16 -5.14 -3.86
CA THR A 46 -3.55 -5.27 -4.35
C THR A 46 -4.33 -6.29 -3.53
N GLY A 47 -3.70 -7.41 -3.18
CA GLY A 47 -4.31 -8.43 -2.31
C GLY A 47 -4.62 -7.95 -0.89
N LEU A 48 -3.83 -7.01 -0.35
CA LEU A 48 -4.16 -6.35 0.91
C LEU A 48 -5.47 -5.56 0.79
N ILE A 49 -5.65 -4.82 -0.30
CA ILE A 49 -6.87 -4.05 -0.53
C ILE A 49 -8.07 -4.99 -0.75
N ASP A 50 -7.90 -6.08 -1.49
CA ASP A 50 -8.94 -7.09 -1.69
C ASP A 50 -9.38 -7.72 -0.35
N ALA A 51 -8.42 -7.97 0.55
CA ALA A 51 -8.69 -8.50 1.90
C ALA A 51 -9.42 -7.49 2.81
N ILE A 52 -9.02 -6.21 2.77
CA ILE A 52 -9.69 -5.15 3.56
C ILE A 52 -11.10 -4.87 3.02
N TYR A 53 -11.27 -4.91 1.70
CA TYR A 53 -12.55 -4.69 1.02
C TYR A 53 -13.59 -5.76 1.39
N ASN A 54 -13.16 -7.00 1.63
CA ASN A 54 -14.01 -8.10 2.10
C ASN A 54 -15.31 -8.31 1.29
N GLY A 55 -15.29 -8.00 -0.01
CA GLY A 55 -16.47 -8.14 -0.87
C GLY A 55 -17.52 -7.03 -0.74
N GLU A 56 -17.29 -6.00 0.07
CA GLU A 56 -18.29 -4.97 0.40
C GLU A 56 -17.94 -3.58 -0.15
N GLY A 57 -18.84 -3.02 -0.97
CA GLY A 57 -18.73 -1.65 -1.48
C GLY A 57 -18.27 -1.58 -2.94
N LYS A 58 -17.57 -0.49 -3.30
CA LYS A 58 -17.04 -0.27 -4.65
C LYS A 58 -15.54 -0.02 -4.57
N CYS A 59 -14.74 -1.06 -4.81
CA CYS A 59 -13.29 -0.99 -4.81
C CYS A 59 -12.74 -1.69 -6.06
N TRP A 60 -11.69 -1.11 -6.65
CA TRP A 60 -10.99 -1.68 -7.79
C TRP A 60 -9.49 -1.58 -7.55
N THR A 61 -8.78 -2.66 -7.86
CA THR A 61 -7.33 -2.74 -7.79
C THR A 61 -6.79 -3.19 -9.14
N THR A 62 -5.60 -2.71 -9.51
CA THR A 62 -4.89 -3.13 -10.72
C THR A 62 -3.38 -3.12 -10.45
N LYS A 63 -2.61 -3.86 -11.25
CA LYS A 63 -1.15 -4.00 -11.15
C LYS A 63 -0.48 -3.43 -12.38
#